data_AF-A0A182E1P2-F1
#
_entry.id   AF-A0A182E1P2-F1
#
_cell.length_a   1.000
_cell.length_b   1.000
_cell.length_c   1.000
_cell.angle_alpha   90.00
_cell.angle_beta   90.00
_cell.angle_gamma   90.00
#
_symmetry.space_group_name_H-M   'P 1'
#
loop_
_entity.id
_entity.type
_entity.pdbx_description
1 polymer ?
#
loop_
_entity_poly.entity_id
_entity_poly.type
_entity_poly.pdbx_seq_one_letter_code
_entity_poly.pdbx_strand_id
1 'polypeptide(L)'
;MNAVCQARSLLIQITRSVPNTLSFGKRSSHDLWYPDAEFMREFKKASVIGRVWMPEPTEYDKNVGIDKVFEKSSWQPTLPDLSEVHEKPLHYYLLNFGPQHPAAHGVLRLVLELDNEMVMKATPHIGLLHRATEKLIEYKTYTQAVPYFDRMDYVSMMCNETAFALAVEKLLGFSF
;
A
#
# COMPACT_ATOMS: atom_id res chain seq x y z
N MET A 1 9.53 26.60 81.30
CA MET A 1 9.29 25.87 80.03
C MET A 1 8.27 26.53 79.09
N ASN A 2 7.67 27.71 79.39
CA ASN A 2 6.60 28.28 78.55
C ASN A 2 6.89 29.63 77.86
N ALA A 3 8.11 30.19 77.95
CA ALA A 3 8.42 31.49 77.32
C ALA A 3 9.14 31.39 75.95
N VAL A 4 9.93 30.33 75.72
CA VAL A 4 10.75 30.19 74.48
C VAL A 4 9.92 29.65 73.30
N CYS A 5 8.83 28.90 73.57
CA CYS A 5 7.98 28.32 72.53
C CYS A 5 6.95 29.32 71.95
N GLN A 6 6.55 30.34 72.72
CA GLN A 6 5.57 31.35 72.30
C GLN A 6 6.20 32.48 71.45
N ALA A 7 7.49 32.79 71.66
CA ALA A 7 8.21 33.77 70.85
C ALA A 7 8.51 33.27 69.42
N ARG A 8 8.63 31.95 69.23
CA ARG A 8 8.95 31.33 67.93
C ARG A 8 7.73 31.24 67.01
N SER A 9 6.50 31.16 67.55
CA SER A 9 5.27 31.16 66.74
C SER A 9 4.85 32.55 66.27
N LEU A 10 5.20 33.61 67.02
CA LEU A 10 4.87 35.00 66.65
C LEU A 10 5.79 35.55 65.54
N LEU A 11 7.06 35.14 65.51
CA LEU A 11 8.01 35.54 64.45
C LEU A 11 7.67 34.96 63.07
N ILE A 12 7.00 33.80 63.01
CA ILE A 12 6.62 33.14 61.76
C ILE A 12 5.32 33.72 61.17
N GLN A 13 4.48 34.37 61.99
CA GLN A 13 3.25 35.01 61.51
C GLN A 13 3.45 36.41 60.95
N ILE A 14 4.50 37.13 61.38
CA ILE A 14 4.81 38.49 60.89
C ILE A 14 5.43 38.47 59.48
N THR A 15 6.12 37.38 59.10
CA THR A 15 6.78 37.28 57.78
C THR A 15 5.86 36.87 56.62
N ARG A 16 4.55 36.70 56.86
CA ARG A 16 3.58 36.23 55.84
C ARG A 16 2.59 37.28 55.34
N SER A 17 2.65 38.52 55.81
CA SER A 17 1.65 39.56 55.47
C SER A 17 2.18 40.79 54.73
N VAL A 18 3.34 40.71 54.06
CA VAL A 18 3.78 41.78 53.16
C VAL A 18 3.70 41.26 51.72
N PRO A 19 2.82 41.83 50.87
CA PRO A 19 2.83 41.51 49.45
C PRO A 19 4.13 42.07 48.86
N ASN A 20 4.99 41.21 48.31
CA ASN A 20 6.10 41.64 47.46
C ASN A 20 5.50 42.15 46.13
N THR A 21 5.00 43.37 46.18
CA THR A 21 4.80 44.23 45.03
C THR A 21 6.15 44.45 44.36
N LEU A 22 6.22 44.12 43.06
CA LEU A 22 7.19 44.65 42.10
C LEU A 22 8.65 44.71 42.58
N SER A 23 9.37 43.59 42.54
CA SER A 23 10.82 43.66 42.41
C SER A 23 11.17 44.01 40.95
N PHE A 24 11.13 45.30 40.64
CA PHE A 24 11.72 45.85 39.41
C PHE A 24 13.24 45.69 39.54
N GLY A 25 13.77 44.60 38.98
CA GLY A 25 15.21 44.32 38.95
C GLY A 25 15.93 45.43 38.18
N LYS A 26 16.79 46.16 38.88
CA LYS A 26 17.65 47.22 38.37
C LYS A 26 18.59 46.62 37.31
N ARG A 27 18.35 46.90 36.02
CA ARG A 27 19.27 46.49 34.94
C ARG A 27 20.48 47.43 34.94
N SER A 28 21.63 46.96 35.44
CA SER A 28 22.95 47.54 35.11
C SER A 28 23.17 47.34 33.62
N SER A 29 23.58 48.40 32.92
CA SER A 29 23.64 48.45 31.46
C SER A 29 24.72 47.57 30.83
N HIS A 30 25.52 46.80 31.58
CA HIS A 30 26.74 46.13 31.08
C HIS A 30 26.90 44.65 31.48
N ASP A 31 25.80 43.92 31.66
CA ASP A 31 25.87 42.45 31.76
C ASP A 31 25.39 41.83 30.44
N LEU A 32 26.34 41.31 29.64
CA LEU A 32 26.03 40.55 28.45
C LEU A 32 25.32 39.27 28.91
N TRP A 33 24.03 39.16 28.60
CA TRP A 33 23.22 38.04 29.08
C TRP A 33 23.67 36.73 28.43
N TYR A 34 24.01 35.74 29.26
CA TYR A 34 24.19 34.36 28.85
C TYR A 34 23.03 33.50 29.36
N PRO A 35 22.57 32.54 28.56
CA PRO A 35 21.52 31.63 28.99
C PRO A 35 21.99 30.79 30.18
N ASP A 36 21.18 30.78 31.23
CA ASP A 36 21.41 29.96 32.41
C ASP A 36 21.05 28.48 32.15
N ALA A 37 21.38 27.62 33.11
CA ALA A 37 21.15 26.19 33.00
C ALA A 37 19.65 25.82 32.94
N GLU A 38 18.77 26.70 33.43
CA GLU A 38 17.32 26.52 33.30
C GLU A 38 16.87 26.77 31.87
N PHE A 39 17.30 27.89 31.26
CA PHE A 39 17.07 28.19 29.85
C PHE A 39 17.56 27.05 28.95
N MET A 40 18.79 26.56 29.16
CA MET A 40 19.35 25.48 28.33
C MET A 40 18.61 24.14 28.46
N ARG A 41 18.00 23.84 29.61
CA ARG A 41 17.19 22.61 29.79
C ARG A 41 15.85 22.69 29.08
N GLU A 42 15.28 23.88 28.95
CA GLU A 42 14.03 24.11 28.24
C GLU A 42 14.19 23.83 26.74
N PHE A 43 15.26 24.35 26.12
CA PHE A 43 15.56 24.12 24.70
C PHE A 43 16.08 22.70 24.40
N LYS A 44 16.70 22.01 25.37
CA LYS A 44 17.13 20.61 25.18
C LYS A 44 15.98 19.60 25.15
N LYS A 45 14.85 19.88 25.81
CA LYS A 45 13.66 19.01 25.73
C LYS A 45 12.99 19.02 24.35
N ALA A 46 13.35 19.98 23.50
CA ALA A 46 12.89 20.12 22.12
C ALA A 46 14.03 19.81 21.14
N SER A 47 14.50 18.56 21.08
CA SER A 47 15.60 18.20 20.18
C SER A 47 15.13 17.72 18.81
N VAL A 48 15.77 18.31 17.79
CA VAL A 48 15.82 18.09 16.33
C VAL A 48 14.60 18.52 15.49
N ILE A 49 13.36 18.12 15.81
CA ILE A 49 12.12 18.73 15.27
C ILE A 49 11.07 18.66 16.38
N GLY A 50 11.34 19.36 17.48
CA GLY A 50 10.50 19.40 18.68
C GLY A 50 9.47 20.52 18.61
N ARG A 51 8.44 20.43 19.47
CA ARG A 51 7.37 21.44 19.68
C ARG A 51 7.89 22.86 19.42
N VAL A 52 7.21 23.58 18.53
CA VAL A 52 7.45 25.02 18.34
C VAL A 52 7.39 25.67 19.71
N TRP A 53 8.48 26.32 20.13
CA TRP A 53 8.53 27.00 21.43
C TRP A 53 7.54 28.17 21.37
N MET A 54 6.48 28.09 22.17
CA MET A 54 5.44 29.10 22.30
C MET A 54 5.32 29.49 23.77
N PRO A 55 5.23 30.79 24.09
CA PRO A 55 5.06 31.24 25.48
C PRO A 55 3.74 30.73 26.06
N GLU A 56 3.68 30.58 27.39
CA GLU A 56 2.45 30.16 28.07
C GLU A 56 1.29 31.14 27.75
N PRO A 57 0.07 30.65 27.44
CA PRO A 57 -1.03 31.51 27.04
C PRO A 57 -1.42 32.49 28.15
N THR A 58 -1.46 33.78 27.82
CA THR A 58 -1.97 34.80 28.74
C THR A 58 -3.48 34.67 28.92
N GLU A 59 -4.03 35.29 29.98
CA GLU A 59 -5.48 35.27 30.26
C GLU A 59 -6.29 35.85 29.09
N TYR A 60 -5.75 36.85 28.39
CA TYR A 60 -6.31 37.38 27.16
C TYR A 60 -6.44 36.29 26.08
N ASP A 61 -5.37 35.54 25.81
CA ASP A 61 -5.32 34.51 24.74
C ASP A 61 -6.33 33.37 24.95
N LYS A 62 -6.60 33.03 26.22
CA LYS A 62 -7.64 32.05 26.61
C LYS A 62 -9.04 32.58 26.33
N ASN A 63 -9.27 33.88 26.54
CA ASN A 63 -10.55 34.51 26.26
C ASN A 63 -10.80 34.69 24.75
N VAL A 64 -9.74 34.85 23.94
CA VAL A 64 -9.84 34.88 22.47
C VAL A 64 -9.84 33.48 21.85
N GLY A 65 -9.64 32.43 22.66
CA GLY A 65 -9.67 31.03 22.23
C GLY A 65 -8.45 30.59 21.40
N ILE A 66 -7.38 31.38 21.41
CA ILE A 66 -6.14 31.11 20.65
C ILE A 66 -5.30 30.03 21.36
N ASP A 67 -5.50 29.87 22.68
CA ASP A 67 -4.97 28.78 23.50
C ASP A 67 -5.21 27.39 22.87
N LYS A 68 -6.42 27.13 22.38
CA LYS A 68 -6.79 25.87 21.71
C LYS A 68 -6.10 25.68 20.37
N VAL A 69 -5.80 26.78 19.67
CA VAL A 69 -5.07 26.78 18.40
C VAL A 69 -3.59 26.47 18.64
N PHE A 70 -3.02 27.01 19.72
CA PHE A 70 -1.65 26.72 20.14
C PHE A 70 -1.48 25.28 20.60
N GLU A 71 -2.42 24.76 21.40
CA GLU A 71 -2.39 23.35 21.80
C GLU A 71 -2.50 22.40 20.60
N LYS A 72 -3.41 22.69 19.65
CA LYS A 72 -3.60 21.86 18.45
C LYS A 72 -2.41 21.88 17.49
N SER A 73 -1.74 23.01 17.35
CA SER A 73 -0.54 23.13 16.49
C SER A 73 0.69 22.47 17.13
N SER A 74 0.76 22.41 18.46
CA SER A 74 1.84 21.72 19.18
C SER A 74 1.83 20.18 19.04
N TRP A 75 0.71 19.60 18.60
CA TRP A 75 0.52 18.15 18.38
C TRP A 75 0.71 17.71 16.92
N GLN A 76 0.99 18.63 15.99
CA GLN A 76 1.18 18.28 14.59
C GLN A 76 2.68 18.15 14.27
N PRO A 77 3.23 16.92 14.17
CA PRO A 77 4.53 16.75 13.53
C PRO A 77 4.37 17.07 12.04
N THR A 78 4.86 18.20 11.56
CA THR A 78 5.03 18.43 10.12
C THR A 78 6.30 17.74 9.66
N LEU A 79 6.25 16.41 9.55
CA LEU A 79 7.27 15.63 8.83
C LEU A 79 6.61 14.46 8.10
N PRO A 80 6.24 14.62 6.82
CA PRO A 80 5.62 13.58 6.01
C PRO A 80 6.67 12.78 5.22
N ASP A 81 7.67 12.21 5.90
CA ASP A 81 8.71 11.42 5.23
C ASP A 81 8.72 9.95 5.70
N LEU A 82 7.84 9.62 6.67
CA LEU A 82 7.51 8.25 7.10
C LEU A 82 6.02 7.94 6.91
N SER A 83 5.33 8.64 5.99
CA SER A 83 4.11 8.04 5.45
C SER A 83 4.54 6.78 4.72
N GLU A 84 4.06 5.61 5.15
CA GLU A 84 4.12 4.39 4.36
C GLU A 84 3.86 4.77 2.91
N VAL A 85 4.84 4.55 2.02
CA VAL A 85 4.60 4.75 0.60
C VAL A 85 3.44 3.81 0.29
N HIS A 86 2.25 4.37 0.10
CA HIS A 86 1.12 3.63 -0.42
C HIS A 86 1.48 3.34 -1.87
N GLU A 87 2.31 2.31 -2.07
CA GLU A 87 2.59 1.77 -3.38
C GLU A 87 1.23 1.41 -3.96
N LYS A 88 0.85 2.13 -5.03
CA LYS A 88 -0.41 1.85 -5.71
C LYS A 88 -0.35 0.37 -6.12
N PRO A 89 -1.37 -0.44 -5.76
CA PRO A 89 -1.35 -1.84 -6.16
C PRO A 89 -1.20 -1.91 -7.67
N LEU A 90 -0.29 -2.78 -8.14
CA LEU A 90 -0.07 -2.99 -9.58
C LEU A 90 -1.41 -3.37 -10.22
N HIS A 91 -1.90 -2.51 -11.11
CA HIS A 91 -3.14 -2.74 -11.84
C HIS A 91 -2.84 -3.64 -13.03
N TYR A 92 -3.16 -4.93 -12.90
CA TYR A 92 -3.15 -5.84 -14.03
C TYR A 92 -4.40 -5.60 -14.89
N TYR A 93 -4.20 -5.51 -16.21
CA TYR A 93 -5.30 -5.39 -17.17
C TYR A 93 -5.77 -6.79 -17.58
N LEU A 94 -7.08 -7.01 -17.50
CA LEU A 94 -7.72 -8.21 -18.05
C LEU A 94 -8.23 -7.90 -19.46
N LEU A 95 -7.53 -8.42 -20.48
CA LEU A 95 -7.92 -8.28 -21.87
C LEU A 95 -8.53 -9.60 -22.37
N ASN A 96 -9.77 -9.54 -22.86
CA ASN A 96 -10.43 -10.69 -23.48
C ASN A 96 -10.28 -10.61 -25.01
N PHE A 97 -9.39 -11.43 -25.53
CA PHE A 97 -9.24 -11.65 -26.96
C PHE A 97 -10.36 -12.57 -27.45
N GLY A 98 -11.38 -11.99 -28.09
CA GLY A 98 -12.56 -12.71 -28.53
C GLY A 98 -12.36 -13.52 -29.82
N PRO A 99 -13.28 -14.46 -30.11
CA PRO A 99 -13.21 -15.33 -31.29
C PRO A 99 -13.36 -14.58 -32.63
N GLN A 100 -13.83 -13.34 -32.62
CA GLN A 100 -13.97 -12.51 -33.80
C GLN A 100 -12.65 -11.85 -34.24
N HIS A 101 -11.62 -11.89 -33.41
CA HIS A 101 -10.37 -11.19 -33.69
C HIS A 101 -9.65 -11.83 -34.88
N PRO A 102 -9.23 -11.08 -35.93
CA PRO A 102 -8.66 -11.64 -37.15
C PRO A 102 -7.33 -12.39 -36.95
N ALA A 103 -6.56 -12.03 -35.92
CA ALA A 103 -5.35 -12.78 -35.54
C ALA A 103 -5.63 -14.08 -34.75
N ALA A 104 -6.89 -14.35 -34.38
CA ALA A 104 -7.29 -15.68 -33.94
C ALA A 104 -7.48 -16.54 -35.21
N HIS A 105 -6.43 -17.24 -35.65
CA HIS A 105 -6.51 -18.19 -36.76
C HIS A 105 -7.44 -19.36 -36.41
N GLY A 106 -8.74 -19.20 -36.67
CA GLY A 106 -9.78 -20.13 -36.26
C GLY A 106 -10.67 -19.51 -35.17
N VAL A 107 -11.14 -20.33 -34.24
CA VAL A 107 -12.05 -19.90 -33.18
C VAL A 107 -11.36 -20.13 -31.83
N LEU A 108 -10.68 -19.09 -31.34
CA LEU A 108 -9.94 -19.11 -30.09
C LEU A 108 -10.35 -17.91 -29.23
N ARG A 109 -10.54 -18.14 -27.94
CA ARG A 109 -10.69 -17.07 -26.95
C ARG A 109 -9.51 -17.12 -25.98
N LEU A 110 -8.83 -15.99 -25.80
CA LEU A 110 -7.74 -15.84 -24.84
C LEU A 110 -8.12 -14.79 -23.80
N VAL A 111 -8.03 -15.14 -22.51
CA VAL A 111 -8.08 -14.16 -21.42
C VAL A 111 -6.65 -13.87 -21.02
N LEU A 112 -6.20 -12.64 -21.26
CA LEU A 112 -4.84 -12.18 -21.01
C LEU A 112 -4.82 -11.31 -19.76
N GLU A 113 -3.91 -11.62 -18.85
CA GLU A 113 -3.52 -10.76 -17.73
C GLU A 113 -2.25 -10.03 -18.15
N LEU A 114 -2.36 -8.72 -18.33
CA LEU A 114 -1.28 -7.86 -18.85
C LEU A 114 -0.77 -6.92 -17.76
N ASP A 115 0.55 -6.78 -17.68
CA ASP A 115 1.20 -5.65 -17.05
C ASP A 115 1.73 -4.74 -18.16
N ASN A 116 0.95 -3.72 -18.51
CA ASN A 116 1.18 -2.87 -19.68
C ASN A 116 1.29 -3.68 -20.98
N GLU A 117 2.47 -3.69 -21.61
CA GLU A 117 2.75 -4.43 -22.85
C GLU A 117 3.21 -5.88 -22.59
N MET A 118 3.53 -6.22 -21.34
CA MET A 118 4.04 -7.54 -20.95
C MET A 118 2.89 -8.48 -20.59
N VAL A 119 2.89 -9.67 -21.18
CA VAL A 119 1.93 -10.73 -20.85
C VAL A 119 2.41 -11.47 -19.61
N MET A 120 1.68 -11.34 -18.50
CA MET A 120 1.97 -12.09 -17.28
C MET A 120 1.39 -13.50 -17.34
N LYS A 121 0.17 -13.62 -17.87
CA LYS A 121 -0.52 -14.90 -18.00
C LYS A 121 -1.52 -14.87 -19.16
N ALA A 122 -1.62 -15.98 -19.87
CA ALA A 122 -2.62 -16.20 -20.91
C ALA A 122 -3.40 -17.47 -20.60
N THR A 123 -4.72 -17.36 -20.46
CA THR A 123 -5.62 -18.51 -20.25
C THR A 123 -6.40 -18.78 -21.55
N PRO A 124 -6.03 -19.82 -22.32
CA PRO A 124 -6.76 -20.16 -23.53
C PRO A 124 -8.05 -20.94 -23.21
N HIS A 125 -9.17 -20.46 -23.74
CA HIS A 125 -10.43 -21.19 -23.75
C HIS A 125 -10.59 -21.89 -25.09
N ILE A 126 -10.41 -23.21 -25.08
CA ILE A 126 -10.50 -24.10 -26.25
C ILE A 126 -11.85 -24.84 -26.22
N GLY A 127 -12.27 -25.40 -27.35
CA GLY A 127 -13.47 -26.24 -27.46
C GLY A 127 -14.60 -25.64 -28.27
N LEU A 128 -14.44 -24.41 -28.78
CA LEU A 128 -15.42 -23.76 -29.65
C LEU A 128 -15.62 -24.50 -30.99
N LEU A 129 -14.61 -25.27 -31.42
CA LEU A 129 -14.68 -26.16 -32.59
C LEU A 129 -14.74 -27.65 -32.22
N HIS A 130 -15.07 -27.98 -30.96
CA HIS A 130 -15.23 -29.37 -30.56
C HIS A 130 -16.49 -29.96 -31.22
N ARG A 131 -16.30 -30.99 -32.05
CA ARG A 131 -17.37 -31.66 -32.81
C ARG A 131 -17.59 -33.12 -32.39
N ALA A 132 -17.01 -33.54 -31.26
CA ALA A 132 -17.07 -34.92 -30.77
C ALA A 132 -16.73 -35.97 -31.85
N THR A 133 -15.71 -35.71 -32.67
CA THR A 133 -15.33 -36.57 -33.81
C THR A 133 -14.99 -37.99 -33.37
N GLU A 134 -14.31 -38.14 -32.24
CA GLU A 134 -13.99 -39.44 -31.64
C GLU A 134 -15.26 -40.25 -31.36
N LYS A 135 -16.30 -39.61 -30.80
CA LYS A 135 -17.58 -40.27 -30.54
C LYS A 135 -18.30 -40.68 -31.82
N LEU A 136 -18.19 -39.87 -32.87
CA LEU A 136 -18.78 -40.21 -34.16
C LEU A 136 -18.07 -41.42 -34.80
N ILE A 137 -16.75 -41.54 -34.64
CA ILE A 137 -15.96 -42.64 -35.18
C ILE A 137 -16.34 -43.98 -34.54
N GLU A 138 -16.73 -44.02 -33.25
CA GLU A 138 -17.19 -45.24 -32.59
C GLU A 138 -18.37 -45.94 -33.31
N TYR A 139 -19.23 -45.18 -33.99
CA TYR A 139 -20.38 -45.70 -34.71
C TYR A 139 -20.11 -45.98 -36.20
N LYS A 140 -18.87 -45.81 -36.66
CA LYS A 140 -18.48 -45.93 -38.08
C LYS A 140 -17.48 -47.05 -38.28
N THR A 141 -17.49 -47.64 -39.48
CA THR A 141 -16.48 -48.63 -39.86
C THR A 141 -15.15 -47.93 -40.18
N TYR A 142 -14.02 -48.65 -40.13
CA TYR A 142 -12.69 -48.09 -40.38
C TYR A 142 -12.60 -47.35 -41.73
N THR A 143 -13.18 -47.89 -42.80
CA THR A 143 -13.20 -47.21 -44.12
C THR A 143 -14.06 -45.94 -44.11
N GLN A 144 -15.15 -45.92 -43.34
CA GLN A 144 -15.99 -44.72 -43.17
C GLN A 144 -15.36 -43.67 -42.25
N ALA A 145 -14.38 -44.06 -41.43
CA ALA A 145 -13.71 -43.17 -40.48
C ALA A 145 -12.63 -42.30 -41.16
N VAL A 146 -12.05 -42.74 -42.28
CA VAL A 146 -10.95 -42.04 -42.98
C VAL A 146 -11.23 -40.54 -43.20
N PRO A 147 -12.39 -40.12 -43.74
CA PRO A 147 -12.65 -38.70 -44.02
C PRO A 147 -12.79 -37.81 -42.77
N TYR A 148 -12.87 -38.39 -41.56
CA TYR A 148 -12.86 -37.61 -40.32
C TYR A 148 -11.45 -37.15 -39.94
N PHE A 149 -10.40 -37.90 -40.35
CA PHE A 149 -9.00 -37.55 -40.06
C PHE A 149 -8.51 -36.37 -40.91
N ASP A 150 -9.00 -36.23 -42.16
CA ASP A 150 -8.81 -35.03 -42.99
C ASP A 150 -9.37 -33.76 -42.36
N ARG A 151 -10.46 -33.90 -41.59
CA ARG A 151 -11.17 -32.78 -41.00
C ARG A 151 -10.63 -32.40 -39.62
N MET A 152 -9.68 -33.18 -39.08
CA MET A 152 -9.03 -32.92 -37.80
C MET A 152 -7.94 -31.86 -37.95
N ASP A 153 -6.93 -32.14 -38.78
CA ASP A 153 -6.00 -31.13 -39.28
C ASP A 153 -6.27 -30.87 -40.76
N TYR A 154 -6.95 -29.76 -41.01
CA TYR A 154 -7.37 -29.36 -42.35
C TYR A 154 -6.22 -28.82 -43.22
N VAL A 155 -5.03 -28.60 -42.66
CA VAL A 155 -3.85 -28.13 -43.42
C VAL A 155 -3.05 -29.32 -43.94
N SER A 156 -2.96 -30.42 -43.18
CA SER A 156 -2.12 -31.58 -43.51
C SER A 156 -2.91 -32.89 -43.66
N MET A 157 -3.95 -32.87 -44.52
CA MET A 157 -4.85 -34.02 -44.77
C MET A 157 -4.14 -35.38 -44.93
N MET A 158 -3.17 -35.48 -45.84
CA MET A 158 -2.51 -36.76 -46.16
C MET A 158 -1.72 -37.33 -44.99
N CYS A 159 -1.13 -36.47 -44.15
CA CYS A 159 -0.37 -36.91 -42.97
C CYS A 159 -1.28 -37.59 -41.96
N ASN A 160 -2.48 -37.06 -41.76
CA ASN A 160 -3.46 -37.62 -40.84
C ASN A 160 -4.06 -38.93 -41.36
N GLU A 161 -4.41 -39.00 -42.65
CA GLU A 161 -4.88 -40.26 -43.26
C GLU A 161 -3.82 -41.35 -43.19
N THR A 162 -2.57 -41.01 -43.51
CA THR A 162 -1.44 -41.94 -43.45
C THR A 162 -1.23 -42.45 -42.03
N ALA A 163 -1.31 -41.57 -41.02
CA ALA A 163 -1.19 -41.98 -39.62
C ALA A 163 -2.31 -42.96 -39.20
N PHE A 164 -3.54 -42.72 -39.65
CA PHE A 164 -4.66 -43.63 -39.38
C PHE A 164 -4.51 -44.96 -40.10
N ALA A 165 -4.13 -44.96 -41.39
CA ALA A 165 -3.91 -46.16 -42.18
C ALA A 165 -2.81 -47.04 -41.56
N LEU A 166 -1.66 -46.46 -41.21
CA LEU A 166 -0.56 -47.17 -40.55
C LEU A 166 -0.99 -47.76 -39.19
N ALA A 167 -1.83 -47.06 -38.44
CA ALA A 167 -2.37 -47.58 -37.18
C ALA A 167 -3.27 -48.81 -37.40
N VAL A 168 -4.14 -48.76 -38.41
CA VAL A 168 -5.03 -49.87 -38.78
C VAL A 168 -4.24 -51.06 -39.34
N GLU A 169 -3.26 -50.83 -40.20
CA GLU A 169 -2.37 -51.87 -40.76
C GLU A 169 -1.60 -52.60 -39.65
N LYS A 170 -1.02 -51.84 -38.71
CA LYS A 170 -0.33 -52.41 -37.53
C LYS A 170 -1.27 -53.25 -36.66
N LEU A 171 -2.51 -52.82 -36.45
CA LEU A 171 -3.51 -53.59 -35.69
C LEU A 171 -3.91 -54.89 -36.40
N LEU A 172 -3.90 -54.91 -37.74
CA LEU A 172 -4.18 -56.08 -38.54
C LEU A 172 -2.96 -57.02 -38.70
N GLY A 173 -1.78 -56.62 -38.23
CA GLY A 173 -0.55 -57.40 -38.35
C GLY A 173 0.13 -57.30 -39.72
N PHE A 174 -0.25 -56.33 -40.54
CA PHE A 174 0.44 -56.00 -41.78
C PHE A 174 1.47 -54.90 -41.49
N SER A 175 2.74 -55.17 -41.76
CA SER A 175 3.81 -54.17 -41.73
C SER A 175 4.49 -54.19 -43.09
N PHE A 176 4.64 -53.01 -43.70
CA PHE A 176 5.69 -52.77 -44.68
C PHE A 176 7.06 -52.71 -43.99
#